data_AF-A0A7V1SA77-F1
#
_entry.id   AF-A0A7V1SA77-F1
#
_cell.length_a   1.000
_cell.length_b   1.000
_cell.length_c   1.000
_cell.angle_alpha   90.00
_cell.angle_beta   90.00
_cell.angle_gamma   90.00
#
_symmetry.space_group_name_H-M   'P 1'
#
loop_
_entity.id
_entity.type
_entity.pdbx_description
1 polymer ?
#
loop_
_entity_poly.entity_id
_entity_poly.type
_entity_poly.pdbx_seq_one_letter_code
_entity_poly.pdbx_strand_id
1 'polypeptide(L)'
;MLFDITHGFRSLPFVVFLAVAYLRVVKSVCVRGVVYGAFDARDEEDRAPVFDLSPFLSLLDRLAAVHLFRRSGSAADLSRLLREIQAEAWQERSAAGLPKALQKIGARVEELSQALLFIRPLEVMEKSQELARPFTDAALDEAVRWAKPFALIAPALRQELVQFAAPSDVKNLDTQRRMIAWYVERGLAVQALTLARELLVTRVCLLLGLENALRREARGRAEHLLNYLAWSKQPEDRKRSDQWIGPEPDAADVEKFRTQDQADSLLALWSLIRDARNDVDHVGMNEQPSRAGALVARVREISEKLDRIFGGEHAMTI
;
A
#
# COMPACT_ATOMS: atom_id res chain seq x y z
N MET A 1 9.97 33.70 3.59
CA MET A 1 8.97 34.75 3.90
C MET A 1 8.56 34.65 5.36
N LEU A 2 8.30 35.78 6.03
CA LEU A 2 7.77 35.83 7.39
C LEU A 2 6.36 36.42 7.33
N PHE A 3 5.40 35.83 8.04
CA PHE A 3 4.04 36.34 8.15
C PHE A 3 3.79 36.81 9.58
N ASP A 4 3.49 38.10 9.75
CA ASP A 4 3.09 38.66 11.04
C ASP A 4 1.56 38.73 11.08
N ILE A 5 0.96 38.07 12.07
CA ILE A 5 -0.49 38.05 12.27
C ILE A 5 -0.93 38.79 13.54
N THR A 6 -0.04 39.58 14.16
CA THR A 6 -0.27 40.34 15.40
C THR A 6 -1.53 41.21 15.35
N HIS A 7 -1.77 41.88 14.21
CA HIS A 7 -2.95 42.74 14.02
C HIS A 7 -4.09 42.05 13.27
N GLY A 8 -4.05 40.73 13.10
CA GLY A 8 -5.09 39.95 12.44
C GLY A 8 -6.37 39.92 13.26
N PHE A 9 -7.41 40.61 12.82
CA PHE A 9 -8.68 40.65 13.55
C PHE A 9 -9.47 39.34 13.41
N ARG A 10 -9.88 38.76 14.54
CA ARG A 10 -10.80 37.61 14.65
C ARG A 10 -10.38 36.41 13.78
N SER A 11 -11.00 36.26 12.61
CA SER A 11 -10.82 35.12 11.71
C SER A 11 -9.67 35.30 10.72
N LEU A 12 -9.13 36.52 10.57
CA LEU A 12 -8.04 36.80 9.62
C LEU A 12 -6.79 35.93 9.85
N PRO A 13 -6.34 35.64 11.08
CA PRO A 13 -5.27 34.67 11.33
C PRO A 13 -5.49 33.32 10.65
N PHE A 14 -6.71 32.76 10.69
CA PHE A 14 -7.02 31.49 10.04
C PHE A 14 -6.97 31.60 8.50
N VAL A 15 -7.44 32.71 7.94
CA VAL A 15 -7.34 32.98 6.49
C VAL A 15 -5.88 33.08 6.06
N VAL A 16 -5.04 33.76 6.85
CA VAL A 16 -3.59 33.84 6.60
C VAL A 16 -2.97 32.45 6.65
N PHE A 17 -3.26 31.62 7.65
CA PHE A 17 -2.77 30.24 7.71
C PHE A 17 -3.15 29.43 6.46
N LEU A 18 -4.39 29.56 5.99
CA LEU A 18 -4.84 28.89 4.77
C LEU A 18 -4.10 29.41 3.53
N ALA A 19 -3.91 30.73 3.42
CA ALA A 19 -3.17 31.35 2.33
C ALA A 19 -1.69 30.92 2.33
N VAL A 20 -1.07 30.84 3.51
CA VAL A 20 0.31 30.35 3.69
C VAL A 20 0.41 28.89 3.26
N ALA A 21 -0.50 28.02 3.70
CA ALA A 21 -0.54 26.62 3.27
C ALA A 21 -0.69 26.51 1.74
N TYR A 22 -1.59 27.29 1.15
CA TYR A 22 -1.77 27.36 -0.31
C TYR A 22 -0.50 27.80 -1.04
N LEU A 23 0.17 28.86 -0.58
CA LEU A 23 1.41 29.36 -1.19
C LEU A 23 2.54 28.34 -1.12
N ARG A 24 2.66 27.59 -0.01
CA ARG A 24 3.65 26.51 0.11
C ARG A 24 3.41 25.41 -0.92
N VAL A 25 2.17 24.99 -1.10
CA VAL A 25 1.82 23.89 -2.02
C VAL A 25 1.88 24.34 -3.48
N VAL A 26 1.27 25.48 -3.83
CA VAL A 26 1.06 25.89 -5.22
C VAL A 26 2.21 26.70 -5.79
N LYS A 27 2.92 27.45 -4.93
CA LYS A 27 4.01 28.34 -5.33
C LYS A 27 5.37 27.91 -4.79
N SER A 28 5.44 26.80 -4.06
CA SER A 28 6.68 26.27 -3.46
C SER A 28 7.44 27.32 -2.62
N VAL A 29 6.69 28.21 -1.96
CA VAL A 29 7.28 29.29 -1.17
C VAL A 29 7.89 28.73 0.12
N CYS A 30 9.13 29.11 0.41
CA CYS A 30 9.76 28.86 1.70
C CYS A 30 9.28 29.88 2.75
N VAL A 31 8.48 29.39 3.69
CA VAL A 31 7.97 30.17 4.83
C VAL A 31 8.93 29.98 5.99
N ARG A 32 9.58 31.06 6.42
CA ARG A 32 10.51 31.06 7.56
C ARG A 32 9.79 31.15 8.89
N GLY A 33 8.62 31.77 8.92
CA GLY A 33 7.73 31.60 10.04
C GLY A 33 6.44 32.41 9.99
N VAL A 34 5.57 32.12 10.96
CA VAL A 34 4.32 32.84 11.23
C VAL A 34 4.39 33.31 12.67
N VAL A 35 4.40 34.62 12.89
CA VAL A 35 4.61 35.21 14.23
C VAL A 35 3.39 35.98 14.71
N TYR A 36 3.16 35.93 16.01
CA TYR A 36 2.05 36.61 16.68
C TYR A 36 2.55 37.29 17.96
N GLY A 37 2.48 38.61 18.01
CA GLY A 37 2.70 39.39 19.22
C GLY A 37 1.46 39.37 20.12
N ALA A 38 1.57 38.79 21.30
CA ALA A 38 0.48 38.74 22.26
C ALA A 38 0.49 39.99 23.16
N PHE A 39 -0.07 41.09 22.65
CA PHE A 39 -0.11 42.37 23.35
C PHE A 39 -0.73 42.30 24.76
N ASP A 40 -1.75 41.45 24.94
CA ASP A 40 -2.45 41.29 26.22
C ASP A 40 -1.70 40.37 27.21
N ALA A 41 -0.63 39.69 26.77
CA ALA A 41 0.15 38.75 27.57
C ALA A 41 1.46 39.36 28.08
N ARG A 42 1.49 40.66 28.36
CA ARG A 42 2.69 41.38 28.81
C ARG A 42 3.22 40.86 30.14
N ASP A 43 4.54 40.89 30.29
CA ASP A 43 5.21 40.59 31.55
C ASP A 43 5.21 41.79 32.52
N GLU A 44 5.80 41.60 33.71
CA GLU A 44 5.92 42.63 34.76
C GLU A 44 6.72 43.87 34.32
N GLU A 45 7.47 43.75 33.22
CA GLU A 45 8.31 44.80 32.63
C GLU A 45 7.62 45.46 31.40
N ASP A 46 6.31 45.25 31.24
CA ASP A 46 5.47 45.76 30.14
C ASP A 46 5.85 45.23 28.74
N ARG A 47 6.57 44.09 28.64
CA ARG A 47 6.98 43.53 27.35
C ARG A 47 5.97 42.49 26.86
N ALA A 48 5.46 42.68 25.65
CA ALA A 48 4.59 41.71 25.00
C ALA A 48 5.40 40.57 24.35
N PRO A 49 5.13 39.29 24.66
CA PRO A 49 5.83 38.18 24.05
C PRO A 49 5.43 37.99 22.58
N VAL A 50 6.37 37.53 21.76
CA VAL A 50 6.13 37.12 20.37
C VAL A 50 6.19 35.60 20.31
N PHE A 51 5.10 34.99 19.86
CA PHE A 51 5.00 33.55 19.66
C PHE A 51 5.29 33.20 18.21
N ASP A 52 6.11 32.17 18.01
CA ASP A 52 6.25 31.51 16.72
C ASP A 52 5.16 30.44 16.57
N LEU A 53 4.27 30.66 15.62
CA LEU A 53 3.15 29.80 15.27
C LEU A 53 3.45 28.91 14.04
N SER A 54 4.67 28.93 13.53
CA SER A 54 5.14 27.99 12.50
C SER A 54 4.91 26.52 12.83
N PRO A 55 4.95 26.06 14.10
CA PRO A 55 4.64 24.66 14.43
C PRO A 55 3.26 24.17 13.97
N PHE A 56 2.28 25.08 13.79
CA PHE A 56 0.97 24.73 13.24
C PHE A 56 1.04 24.39 11.73
N LEU A 57 1.97 24.99 10.98
CA LEU A 57 2.22 24.62 9.59
C LEU A 57 2.83 23.21 9.49
N SER A 58 3.77 22.88 10.37
CA SER A 58 4.36 21.55 10.44
C SER A 58 3.33 20.47 10.78
N LEU A 59 2.31 20.80 11.59
CA LEU A 59 1.18 19.91 11.85
C LEU A 59 0.39 19.58 10.58
N LEU A 60 0.14 20.57 9.72
CA LEU A 60 -0.54 20.35 8.44
C LEU A 60 0.27 19.41 7.52
N ASP A 61 1.59 19.60 7.44
CA ASP A 61 2.46 18.74 6.64
C ASP A 61 2.45 17.30 7.15
N ARG A 62 2.49 17.13 8.48
CA ARG A 62 2.43 15.82 9.14
C ARG A 62 1.12 15.09 8.83
N LEU A 63 -0.01 15.79 8.90
CA LEU A 63 -1.33 15.25 8.56
C LEU A 63 -1.42 14.87 7.08
N ALA A 64 -0.88 15.71 6.19
CA ALA A 64 -0.86 15.44 4.76
C ALA A 64 -0.04 14.18 4.42
N ALA A 65 1.15 14.01 5.01
CA ALA A 65 1.99 12.83 4.80
C ALA A 65 1.29 11.54 5.23
N VAL A 66 0.64 11.54 6.40
CA VAL A 66 -0.15 10.42 6.91
C VAL A 66 -1.33 10.08 5.98
N HIS A 67 -2.07 11.10 5.54
CA HIS A 67 -3.21 10.93 4.64
C HIS A 67 -2.79 10.41 3.25
N LEU A 68 -1.69 10.93 2.69
CA LEU A 68 -1.14 10.47 1.42
C LEU A 68 -0.72 9.01 1.49
N PHE A 69 -0.06 8.58 2.57
CA PHE A 69 0.29 7.18 2.77
C PHE A 69 -0.96 6.29 2.79
N ARG A 70 -1.97 6.61 3.62
CA ARG A 70 -3.19 5.79 3.72
C ARG A 70 -3.90 5.62 2.38
N ARG A 71 -3.94 6.69 1.57
CA ARG A 71 -4.64 6.68 0.28
C ARG A 71 -3.82 6.05 -0.85
N SER A 72 -2.52 6.31 -0.91
CA SER A 72 -1.69 5.92 -2.07
C SER A 72 -0.85 4.67 -1.83
N GLY A 73 -0.66 4.28 -0.56
CA GLY A 73 0.32 3.28 -0.15
C GLY A 73 1.78 3.77 -0.16
N SER A 74 2.07 4.96 -0.70
CA SER A 74 3.43 5.51 -0.76
C SER A 74 3.84 6.16 0.55
N ALA A 75 5.00 5.76 1.08
CA ALA A 75 5.52 6.29 2.34
C ALA A 75 6.65 7.31 2.19
N ALA A 76 6.92 7.81 0.98
CA ALA A 76 8.01 8.76 0.72
C ALA A 76 7.91 10.02 1.60
N ASP A 77 6.71 10.65 1.66
CA ASP A 77 6.49 11.83 2.50
C ASP A 77 6.55 11.52 3.99
N LEU A 78 6.04 10.35 4.39
CA LEU A 78 6.09 9.91 5.79
C LEU A 78 7.53 9.65 6.25
N SER A 79 8.33 9.00 5.43
CA SER A 79 9.75 8.74 5.67
C SER A 79 10.55 10.02 5.80
N ARG A 80 10.35 10.95 4.85
CA ARG A 80 10.97 12.27 4.88
C ARG A 80 10.60 13.03 6.16
N LEU A 81 9.31 13.04 6.53
CA LEU A 81 8.83 13.68 7.74
C LEU A 81 9.49 13.12 9.01
N LEU A 82 9.54 11.80 9.16
CA LEU A 82 10.13 11.16 10.34
C LEU A 82 11.64 11.43 10.44
N ARG A 83 12.34 11.50 9.31
CA ARG A 83 13.74 11.90 9.23
C ARG A 83 13.94 13.37 9.63
N GLU A 84 13.10 14.28 9.15
CA GLU A 84 13.15 15.70 9.49
C GLU A 84 12.91 15.93 10.99
N ILE A 85 11.88 15.32 11.57
CA ILE A 85 11.58 15.41 13.01
C ILE A 85 12.77 14.95 13.85
N GLN A 86 13.38 13.82 13.50
CA GLN A 86 14.56 13.33 14.22
C GLN A 86 15.75 14.29 14.03
N ALA A 87 16.02 14.76 12.82
CA ALA A 87 17.12 15.69 12.57
C ALA A 87 16.99 17.00 13.37
N GLU A 88 15.79 17.60 13.39
CA GLU A 88 15.48 18.82 14.16
C GLU A 88 15.73 18.61 15.66
N ALA A 89 15.21 17.52 16.23
CA ALA A 89 15.41 17.19 17.65
C ALA A 89 16.90 17.09 18.02
N TRP A 90 17.71 16.49 17.14
CA TRP A 90 19.16 16.35 17.36
C TRP A 90 19.95 17.65 17.16
N GLN A 91 19.43 18.60 16.38
CA GLN A 91 20.04 19.92 16.21
C GLN A 91 19.81 20.82 17.43
N GLU A 92 18.62 20.78 18.03
CA GLU A 92 18.27 21.62 19.18
C GLU A 92 19.03 21.22 20.47
N ARG A 93 19.51 19.97 20.57
CA ARG A 93 20.34 19.40 21.67
C ARG A 93 19.86 19.66 23.11
N SER A 94 18.65 20.17 23.30
CA SER A 94 18.15 20.69 24.58
C SER A 94 17.19 19.74 25.30
N ALA A 95 16.76 18.67 24.65
CA ALA A 95 15.73 17.77 25.17
C ALA A 95 16.28 16.45 25.71
N ALA A 96 15.83 16.06 26.91
CA ALA A 96 16.05 14.72 27.42
C ALA A 96 15.27 13.68 26.59
N GLY A 97 15.93 12.61 26.15
CA GLY A 97 15.28 11.51 25.40
C GLY A 97 15.10 11.78 23.90
N LEU A 98 16.19 12.15 23.22
CA LEU A 98 16.24 12.35 21.76
C LEU A 98 15.76 11.11 20.99
N PRO A 99 15.04 11.30 19.87
CA PRO A 99 14.50 10.21 19.09
C PRO A 99 15.61 9.45 18.37
N LYS A 100 15.60 8.11 18.39
CA LYS A 100 16.60 7.25 17.76
C LYS A 100 16.00 6.35 16.68
N ALA A 101 14.69 6.11 16.73
CA ALA A 101 14.01 5.14 15.91
C ALA A 101 13.25 5.76 14.72
N LEU A 102 12.77 7.01 14.83
CA LEU A 102 11.89 7.62 13.82
C LEU A 102 12.45 7.56 12.38
N GLN A 103 13.69 7.98 12.17
CA GLN A 103 14.35 7.96 10.86
C GLN A 103 14.44 6.52 10.31
N LYS A 104 14.81 5.57 11.17
CA LYS A 104 14.94 4.16 10.78
C LYS A 104 13.58 3.56 10.43
N ILE A 105 12.54 3.86 11.20
CA ILE A 105 11.16 3.44 10.91
C ILE A 105 10.73 4.03 9.57
N GLY A 106 10.90 5.34 9.37
CA GLY A 106 10.57 6.02 8.11
C GLY A 106 11.19 5.33 6.90
N ALA A 107 12.50 5.07 6.95
CA ALA A 107 13.20 4.38 5.87
C ALA A 107 12.65 2.96 5.60
N ARG A 108 12.37 2.16 6.64
CA ARG A 108 11.83 0.81 6.48
C ARG A 108 10.40 0.79 5.96
N VAL A 109 9.57 1.75 6.39
CA VAL A 109 8.22 1.90 5.84
C VAL A 109 8.29 2.31 4.36
N GLU A 110 9.23 3.19 3.98
CA GLU A 110 9.46 3.56 2.57
C GLU A 110 9.88 2.37 1.72
N GLU A 111 10.90 1.62 2.13
CA GLU A 111 11.36 0.41 1.44
C GLU A 111 10.21 -0.60 1.24
N LEU A 112 9.44 -0.89 2.30
CA LEU A 112 8.28 -1.77 2.23
C LEU A 112 7.20 -1.23 1.29
N SER A 113 6.93 0.08 1.34
CA SER A 113 5.94 0.71 0.45
C SER A 113 6.34 0.59 -1.02
N GLN A 114 7.63 0.73 -1.34
CA GLN A 114 8.14 0.53 -2.70
C GLN A 114 7.95 -0.92 -3.14
N ALA A 115 8.31 -1.90 -2.29
CA ALA A 115 8.12 -3.31 -2.59
C ALA A 115 6.64 -3.66 -2.87
N LEU A 116 5.69 -3.07 -2.11
CA LEU A 116 4.26 -3.20 -2.36
C LEU A 116 3.85 -2.57 -3.70
N LEU A 117 4.23 -1.31 -3.94
CA LEU A 117 3.83 -0.59 -5.16
C LEU A 117 4.41 -1.21 -6.44
N PHE A 118 5.58 -1.85 -6.36
CA PHE A 118 6.21 -2.59 -7.46
C PHE A 118 5.87 -4.09 -7.47
N ILE A 119 4.94 -4.56 -6.64
CA ILE A 119 4.43 -5.94 -6.66
C ILE A 119 5.56 -6.96 -6.48
N ARG A 120 6.35 -6.81 -5.42
CA ARG A 120 7.47 -7.70 -5.08
C ARG A 120 7.14 -8.55 -3.84
N PRO A 121 6.23 -9.55 -3.93
CA PRO A 121 5.67 -10.22 -2.74
C PRO A 121 6.74 -10.85 -1.83
N LEU A 122 7.80 -11.42 -2.41
CA LEU A 122 8.89 -12.01 -1.63
C LEU A 122 9.72 -10.97 -0.88
N GLU A 123 9.94 -9.81 -1.49
CA GLU A 123 10.61 -8.67 -0.87
C GLU A 123 9.71 -8.01 0.18
N VAL A 124 8.41 -7.89 -0.08
CA VAL A 124 7.42 -7.40 0.90
C VAL A 124 7.46 -8.23 2.18
N MET A 125 7.52 -9.57 2.07
CA MET A 125 7.62 -10.47 3.22
C MET A 125 8.88 -10.22 4.04
N GLU A 126 10.04 -10.13 3.38
CA GLU A 126 11.33 -9.85 4.01
C GLU A 126 11.36 -8.47 4.67
N LYS A 127 10.96 -7.41 3.95
CA LYS A 127 10.96 -6.04 4.46
C LYS A 127 9.96 -5.84 5.58
N SER A 128 8.84 -6.54 5.55
CA SER A 128 7.89 -6.58 6.66
C SER A 128 8.49 -7.21 7.92
N GLN A 129 9.27 -8.29 7.80
CA GLN A 129 9.99 -8.88 8.93
C GLN A 129 11.07 -7.93 9.47
N GLU A 130 11.79 -7.25 8.57
CA GLU A 130 12.81 -6.26 8.95
C GLU A 130 12.21 -5.05 9.67
N LEU A 131 11.02 -4.59 9.24
CA LEU A 131 10.28 -3.47 9.85
C LEU A 131 9.81 -3.79 11.27
N ALA A 132 9.44 -5.04 11.56
CA ALA A 132 8.97 -5.44 12.89
C ALA A 132 10.03 -5.20 13.99
N ARG A 133 11.33 -5.24 13.64
CA ARG A 133 12.43 -5.08 14.61
C ARG A 133 12.55 -3.65 15.19
N PRO A 134 12.61 -2.57 14.37
CA PRO A 134 12.64 -1.21 14.89
C PRO A 134 11.28 -0.66 15.33
N PHE A 135 10.16 -1.23 14.89
CA PHE A 135 8.81 -0.69 15.17
C PHE A 135 8.24 -1.19 16.51
N THR A 136 8.99 -1.00 17.59
CA THR A 136 8.65 -1.48 18.94
C THR A 136 7.72 -0.53 19.70
N ASP A 137 7.17 -0.95 20.84
CA ASP A 137 6.38 -0.06 21.72
C ASP A 137 7.21 1.12 22.23
N ALA A 138 8.51 0.93 22.50
CA ALA A 138 9.41 2.02 22.83
C ALA A 138 9.54 3.06 21.69
N ALA A 139 9.48 2.61 20.44
CA ALA A 139 9.47 3.53 19.30
C ALA A 139 8.11 4.23 19.13
N LEU A 140 7.01 3.61 19.55
CA LEU A 140 5.70 4.27 19.64
C LEU A 140 5.70 5.36 20.72
N ASP A 141 6.31 5.09 21.89
CA ASP A 141 6.48 6.09 22.95
C ASP A 141 7.34 7.27 22.48
N GLU A 142 8.39 7.00 21.69
CA GLU A 142 9.19 8.03 21.03
C GLU A 142 8.34 8.87 20.08
N ALA A 143 7.50 8.23 19.26
CA ALA A 143 6.58 8.92 18.36
C ALA A 143 5.57 9.81 19.10
N VAL A 144 5.05 9.38 20.27
CA VAL A 144 4.14 10.21 21.09
C VAL A 144 4.79 11.52 21.53
N ARG A 145 6.09 11.49 21.85
CA ARG A 145 6.85 12.67 22.29
C ARG A 145 7.19 13.59 21.13
N TRP A 146 7.65 13.02 20.02
CA TRP A 146 8.32 13.78 18.95
C TRP A 146 7.48 13.95 17.68
N ALA A 147 6.55 13.03 17.41
CA ALA A 147 5.81 12.94 16.16
C ALA A 147 4.30 12.72 16.40
N LYS A 148 3.67 13.52 17.26
CA LYS A 148 2.26 13.34 17.72
C LYS A 148 1.26 12.92 16.62
N PRO A 149 1.18 13.56 15.45
CA PRO A 149 0.21 13.16 14.41
C PRO A 149 0.47 11.76 13.87
N PHE A 150 1.75 11.39 13.74
CA PHE A 150 2.15 10.03 13.39
C PHE A 150 1.84 9.05 14.52
N ALA A 151 2.06 9.43 15.78
CA ALA A 151 1.79 8.57 16.93
C ALA A 151 0.33 8.07 16.99
N LEU A 152 -0.63 8.87 16.51
CA LEU A 152 -2.05 8.50 16.45
C LEU A 152 -2.32 7.35 15.48
N ILE A 153 -1.53 7.21 14.41
CA ILE A 153 -1.71 6.15 13.40
C ILE A 153 -0.65 5.06 13.49
N ALA A 154 0.45 5.28 14.18
CA ALA A 154 1.61 4.39 14.21
C ALA A 154 1.30 2.96 14.70
N PRO A 155 0.46 2.73 15.75
CA PRO A 155 0.12 1.37 16.17
C PRO A 155 -0.64 0.60 15.09
N ALA A 156 -1.56 1.30 14.43
CA ALA A 156 -2.39 0.75 13.38
C ALA A 156 -1.53 0.46 12.12
N LEU A 157 -0.70 1.43 11.73
CA LEU A 157 0.28 1.29 10.65
C LEU A 157 1.21 0.09 10.88
N ARG A 158 1.70 -0.07 12.11
CA ARG A 158 2.53 -1.21 12.49
C ARG A 158 1.80 -2.51 12.23
N GLN A 159 0.57 -2.65 12.73
CA GLN A 159 -0.24 -3.85 12.53
C GLN A 159 -0.43 -4.14 11.04
N GLU A 160 -0.81 -3.12 10.26
CA GLU A 160 -1.06 -3.26 8.84
C GLU A 160 0.18 -3.69 8.06
N LEU A 161 1.35 -3.12 8.35
CA LEU A 161 2.56 -3.42 7.60
C LEU A 161 3.21 -4.71 8.05
N VAL A 162 3.23 -4.99 9.36
CA VAL A 162 3.85 -6.21 9.93
C VAL A 162 3.02 -7.46 9.61
N GLN A 163 1.74 -7.32 9.25
CA GLN A 163 0.94 -8.48 8.86
C GLN A 163 1.59 -9.27 7.71
N PHE A 164 2.38 -8.63 6.84
CA PHE A 164 3.03 -9.31 5.73
C PHE A 164 4.30 -10.09 6.13
N ALA A 165 4.69 -10.06 7.40
CA ALA A 165 5.91 -10.69 7.89
C ALA A 165 5.80 -12.21 7.78
N ALA A 166 6.53 -12.79 6.84
CA ALA A 166 6.61 -14.22 6.60
C ALA A 166 7.98 -14.56 6.02
N PRO A 167 8.44 -15.83 6.07
CA PRO A 167 9.62 -16.26 5.31
C PRO A 167 9.48 -15.85 3.83
N SER A 168 10.58 -15.49 3.18
CA SER A 168 10.54 -15.15 1.75
C SER A 168 10.36 -16.42 0.91
N ASP A 169 9.11 -16.85 0.73
CA ASP A 169 8.73 -18.07 0.02
C ASP A 169 7.41 -17.87 -0.73
N VAL A 170 7.38 -18.29 -2.00
CA VAL A 170 6.20 -18.28 -2.87
C VAL A 170 5.05 -19.14 -2.32
N LYS A 171 5.34 -20.08 -1.42
CA LYS A 171 4.36 -20.92 -0.73
C LYS A 171 3.50 -20.14 0.28
N ASN A 172 3.90 -18.94 0.67
CA ASN A 172 3.11 -18.07 1.56
C ASN A 172 1.93 -17.42 0.81
N LEU A 173 1.01 -18.26 0.34
CA LEU A 173 -0.15 -17.87 -0.44
C LEU A 173 -1.11 -16.98 0.34
N ASP A 174 -1.28 -17.22 1.65
CA ASP A 174 -2.12 -16.36 2.49
C ASP A 174 -1.54 -14.94 2.60
N THR A 175 -0.22 -14.80 2.78
CA THR A 175 0.40 -13.49 2.82
C THR A 175 0.23 -12.75 1.49
N GLN A 176 0.39 -13.43 0.35
CA GLN A 176 0.12 -12.86 -0.97
C GLN A 176 -1.36 -12.48 -1.15
N ARG A 177 -2.30 -13.29 -0.65
CA ARG A 177 -3.74 -12.97 -0.63
C ARG A 177 -4.02 -11.69 0.16
N ARG A 178 -3.41 -11.54 1.34
CA ARG A 178 -3.55 -10.32 2.15
C ARG A 178 -2.97 -9.09 1.45
N MET A 179 -1.89 -9.24 0.68
CA MET A 179 -1.39 -8.15 -0.19
C MET A 179 -2.40 -7.80 -1.30
N ILE A 180 -3.08 -8.78 -1.89
CA ILE A 180 -4.13 -8.52 -2.89
C ILE A 180 -5.27 -7.72 -2.27
N ALA A 181 -5.76 -8.13 -1.09
CA ALA A 181 -6.79 -7.38 -0.37
C ALA A 181 -6.34 -5.94 -0.08
N TRP A 182 -5.11 -5.76 0.38
CA TRP A 182 -4.50 -4.44 0.62
C TRP A 182 -4.48 -3.55 -0.63
N TYR A 183 -4.19 -4.13 -1.81
CA TYR A 183 -4.27 -3.41 -3.08
C TYR A 183 -5.71 -3.02 -3.44
N VAL A 184 -6.67 -3.92 -3.24
CA VAL A 184 -8.09 -3.66 -3.55
C VAL A 184 -8.65 -2.51 -2.72
N GLU A 185 -8.35 -2.47 -1.42
CA GLU A 185 -8.82 -1.42 -0.51
C GLU A 185 -8.26 -0.04 -0.87
N ARG A 186 -7.05 0.01 -1.44
CA ARG A 186 -6.40 1.24 -1.90
C ARG A 186 -6.71 1.62 -3.35
N GLY A 187 -7.58 0.86 -4.02
CA GLY A 187 -7.92 1.09 -5.43
C GLY A 187 -6.76 0.79 -6.40
N LEU A 188 -5.77 0.02 -5.97
CA LEU A 188 -4.60 -0.41 -6.76
C LEU A 188 -4.96 -1.65 -7.61
N ALA A 189 -5.96 -1.48 -8.49
CA ALA A 189 -6.58 -2.57 -9.24
C ALA A 189 -5.60 -3.37 -10.12
N VAL A 190 -4.63 -2.70 -10.75
CA VAL A 190 -3.63 -3.33 -11.61
C VAL A 190 -2.70 -4.23 -10.80
N GLN A 191 -2.25 -3.74 -9.63
CA GLN A 191 -1.41 -4.49 -8.70
C GLN A 191 -2.16 -5.73 -8.17
N ALA A 192 -3.42 -5.56 -7.78
CA ALA A 192 -4.28 -6.64 -7.31
C ALA A 192 -4.43 -7.74 -8.37
N LEU A 193 -4.76 -7.39 -9.62
CA LEU A 193 -4.92 -8.34 -10.72
C LEU A 193 -3.61 -9.07 -11.04
N THR A 194 -2.50 -8.32 -11.08
CA THR A 194 -1.18 -8.88 -11.39
C THR A 194 -0.80 -9.93 -10.33
N LEU A 195 -0.91 -9.60 -9.05
CA LEU A 195 -0.56 -10.55 -7.99
C LEU A 195 -1.56 -11.71 -7.92
N ALA A 196 -2.86 -11.48 -8.13
CA ALA A 196 -3.88 -12.54 -8.15
C ALA A 196 -3.60 -13.60 -9.23
N ARG A 197 -3.18 -13.16 -10.42
CA ARG A 197 -2.74 -14.07 -11.49
C ARG A 197 -1.53 -14.91 -11.04
N GLU A 198 -0.49 -14.27 -10.54
CA GLU A 198 0.74 -14.97 -10.12
C GLU A 198 0.49 -15.93 -8.95
N LEU A 199 -0.44 -15.59 -8.04
CA LEU A 199 -0.85 -16.43 -6.92
C LEU A 199 -1.52 -17.71 -7.41
N LEU A 200 -2.44 -17.64 -8.38
CA LEU A 200 -3.09 -18.83 -8.93
C LEU A 200 -2.10 -19.74 -9.67
N VAL A 201 -1.20 -19.16 -10.49
CA VAL A 201 -0.15 -19.93 -11.15
C VAL A 201 0.71 -20.66 -10.12
N THR A 202 1.12 -19.96 -9.06
CA THR A 202 1.91 -20.55 -7.96
C THR A 202 1.13 -21.66 -7.25
N ARG A 203 -0.16 -21.46 -6.94
CA ARG A 203 -1.01 -22.48 -6.34
C ARG A 203 -1.08 -23.73 -7.20
N VAL A 204 -1.22 -23.59 -8.52
CA VAL A 204 -1.24 -24.72 -9.45
C VAL A 204 0.12 -25.41 -9.54
N CYS A 205 1.23 -24.68 -9.57
CA CYS A 205 2.56 -25.30 -9.49
C CYS A 205 2.71 -26.19 -8.25
N LEU A 206 2.25 -25.70 -7.09
CA LEU A 206 2.30 -26.45 -5.82
C LEU A 206 1.37 -27.67 -5.83
N LEU A 207 0.15 -27.51 -6.34
CA LEU A 207 -0.82 -28.60 -6.52
C LEU A 207 -0.22 -29.71 -7.37
N LEU A 208 0.41 -29.35 -8.50
CA LEU A 208 1.03 -30.31 -9.40
C LEU A 208 2.31 -30.94 -8.82
N GLY A 209 2.87 -30.38 -7.74
CA GLY A 209 4.09 -30.87 -7.12
C GLY A 209 5.35 -30.52 -7.91
N LEU A 210 5.33 -29.39 -8.63
CA LEU A 210 6.48 -28.93 -9.41
C LEU A 210 7.57 -28.40 -8.46
N GLU A 211 8.79 -28.93 -8.57
CA GLU A 211 9.88 -28.72 -7.60
C GLU A 211 10.22 -27.25 -7.34
N ASN A 212 10.09 -26.38 -8.35
CA ASN A 212 10.38 -24.95 -8.21
C ASN A 212 9.37 -24.07 -8.96
N ALA A 213 8.41 -23.52 -8.22
CA ALA A 213 7.37 -22.62 -8.73
C ALA A 213 7.88 -21.24 -9.20
N LEU A 214 9.17 -20.94 -9.05
CA LEU A 214 9.83 -19.76 -9.64
C LEU A 214 10.39 -20.03 -11.05
N ARG A 215 10.60 -21.31 -11.43
CA ARG A 215 11.14 -21.63 -12.75
C ARG A 215 10.12 -21.34 -13.85
N ARG A 216 10.61 -20.76 -14.95
CA ARG A 216 9.79 -20.44 -16.11
C ARG A 216 9.06 -21.67 -16.66
N GLU A 217 9.69 -22.84 -16.70
CA GLU A 217 9.03 -24.05 -17.19
C GLU A 217 7.85 -24.47 -16.30
N ALA A 218 8.05 -24.46 -14.97
CA ALA A 218 7.00 -24.85 -14.02
C ALA A 218 5.80 -23.89 -14.08
N ARG A 219 6.06 -22.58 -14.17
CA ARG A 219 5.02 -21.55 -14.32
C ARG A 219 4.30 -21.67 -15.64
N GLY A 220 5.04 -21.89 -16.74
CA GLY A 220 4.48 -22.11 -18.07
C GLY A 220 3.58 -23.35 -18.12
N ARG A 221 4.01 -24.46 -17.51
CA ARG A 221 3.21 -25.70 -17.41
C ARG A 221 1.90 -25.47 -16.66
N ALA A 222 1.94 -24.77 -15.52
CA ALA A 222 0.75 -24.44 -14.73
C ALA A 222 -0.21 -23.48 -15.45
N GLU A 223 0.31 -22.41 -16.05
CA GLU A 223 -0.49 -21.46 -16.83
C GLU A 223 -1.13 -22.11 -18.05
N HIS A 224 -0.38 -22.94 -18.77
CA HIS A 224 -0.85 -23.68 -19.92
C HIS A 224 -2.01 -24.61 -19.58
N LEU A 225 -1.88 -25.35 -18.47
CA LEU A 225 -2.94 -26.19 -17.93
C LEU A 225 -4.20 -25.36 -17.62
N LEU A 226 -4.06 -24.24 -16.91
CA LEU A 226 -5.18 -23.36 -16.57
C LEU A 226 -5.89 -22.81 -17.81
N ASN A 227 -5.11 -22.37 -18.81
CA ASN A 227 -5.65 -21.86 -20.07
C ASN A 227 -6.38 -22.95 -20.87
N TYR A 228 -5.80 -24.14 -20.97
CA TYR A 228 -6.42 -25.28 -21.64
C TYR A 228 -7.73 -25.68 -20.97
N LEU A 229 -7.73 -25.82 -19.64
CA LEU A 229 -8.92 -26.23 -18.90
C LEU A 229 -10.02 -25.17 -18.98
N ALA A 230 -9.68 -23.88 -18.90
CA ALA A 230 -10.63 -22.79 -19.08
C ALA A 230 -11.24 -22.78 -20.49
N TRP A 231 -10.42 -23.01 -21.54
CA TRP A 231 -10.91 -23.18 -22.91
C TRP A 231 -11.81 -24.41 -23.06
N SER A 232 -11.42 -25.56 -22.48
CA SER A 232 -12.15 -26.83 -22.58
C SER A 232 -13.57 -26.75 -21.99
N LYS A 233 -13.81 -25.82 -21.06
CA LYS A 233 -15.11 -25.56 -20.43
C LYS A 233 -16.01 -24.60 -21.22
N GLN A 234 -15.52 -23.99 -22.29
CA GLN A 234 -16.34 -23.09 -23.09
C GLN A 234 -17.44 -23.85 -23.86
N PRO A 235 -18.55 -23.18 -24.23
CA PRO A 235 -19.54 -23.76 -25.15
C PRO A 235 -18.92 -24.16 -26.49
N GLU A 236 -19.43 -25.22 -27.13
CA GLU A 236 -18.90 -25.73 -28.40
C GLU A 236 -18.86 -24.68 -29.52
N ASP A 237 -19.85 -23.79 -29.56
CA ASP A 237 -19.88 -22.70 -30.55
C ASP A 237 -18.69 -21.74 -30.39
N ARG A 238 -18.26 -21.46 -29.14
CA ARG A 238 -17.07 -20.63 -28.88
C ARG A 238 -15.77 -21.37 -29.22
N LYS A 239 -15.68 -22.66 -28.93
CA LYS A 239 -14.51 -23.47 -29.29
C LYS A 239 -14.31 -23.59 -30.80
N ARG A 240 -15.41 -23.57 -31.57
CA ARG A 240 -15.35 -23.55 -33.04
C ARG A 240 -14.76 -22.24 -33.57
N SER A 241 -15.11 -21.11 -32.96
CA SER A 241 -14.58 -19.78 -33.34
C SER A 241 -13.17 -19.49 -32.81
N ASP A 242 -12.85 -19.99 -31.61
CA ASP A 242 -11.57 -19.79 -30.92
C ASP A 242 -10.95 -21.16 -30.65
N GLN A 243 -10.32 -21.72 -31.69
CA GLN A 243 -9.71 -23.05 -31.62
C GLN A 243 -8.47 -23.02 -30.74
N TRP A 244 -8.27 -24.08 -29.97
CA TRP A 244 -7.04 -24.24 -29.19
C TRP A 244 -5.84 -24.47 -30.09
N ILE A 245 -4.82 -23.61 -29.98
CA ILE A 245 -3.60 -23.66 -30.81
C ILE A 245 -2.40 -24.21 -29.99
N GLY A 246 -2.54 -24.38 -28.68
CA GLY A 246 -1.48 -24.88 -27.81
C GLY A 246 -1.31 -26.41 -27.85
N PRO A 247 -0.20 -26.95 -27.33
CA PRO A 247 -0.12 -28.40 -27.06
C PRO A 247 -1.20 -28.83 -26.06
N GLU A 248 -1.60 -30.10 -26.04
CA GLU A 248 -2.40 -30.62 -24.93
C GLU A 248 -1.54 -30.74 -23.67
N PRO A 249 -2.04 -30.37 -22.48
CA PRO A 249 -1.33 -30.60 -21.22
C PRO A 249 -1.15 -32.09 -20.93
N ASP A 250 -0.21 -32.40 -20.04
CA ASP A 250 -0.02 -33.75 -19.52
C ASP A 250 -1.32 -34.28 -18.89
N ALA A 251 -1.77 -35.47 -19.31
CA ALA A 251 -3.00 -36.08 -18.82
C ALA A 251 -2.98 -36.28 -17.28
N ALA A 252 -1.81 -36.57 -16.70
CA ALA A 252 -1.66 -36.69 -15.26
C ALA A 252 -1.89 -35.36 -14.53
N ASP A 253 -1.48 -34.24 -15.12
CA ASP A 253 -1.72 -32.91 -14.55
C ASP A 253 -3.20 -32.54 -14.60
N VAL A 254 -3.85 -32.84 -15.74
CA VAL A 254 -5.29 -32.61 -15.93
C VAL A 254 -6.09 -33.38 -14.88
N GLU A 255 -5.78 -34.66 -14.70
CA GLU A 255 -6.45 -35.50 -13.71
C GLU A 255 -6.20 -35.02 -12.28
N LYS A 256 -4.94 -34.70 -11.96
CA LYS A 256 -4.55 -34.21 -10.64
C LYS A 256 -5.22 -32.88 -10.28
N PHE A 257 -5.42 -31.99 -11.27
CA PHE A 257 -6.14 -30.75 -11.07
C PHE A 257 -7.65 -30.99 -10.89
N ARG A 258 -8.27 -31.82 -11.74
CA ARG A 258 -9.72 -32.08 -11.71
C ARG A 258 -10.20 -32.79 -10.45
N THR A 259 -9.34 -33.59 -9.83
CA THR A 259 -9.63 -34.30 -8.57
C THR A 259 -9.64 -33.38 -7.34
N GLN A 260 -9.28 -32.10 -7.47
CA GLN A 260 -9.38 -31.16 -6.35
C GLN A 260 -10.82 -30.66 -6.17
N ASP A 261 -11.30 -30.64 -4.93
CA ASP A 261 -12.64 -30.12 -4.57
C ASP A 261 -12.86 -28.68 -5.05
N GLN A 262 -11.78 -27.89 -5.13
CA GLN A 262 -11.83 -26.48 -5.52
C GLN A 262 -11.55 -26.25 -7.02
N ALA A 263 -11.40 -27.30 -7.84
CA ALA A 263 -10.99 -27.19 -9.25
C ALA A 263 -11.89 -26.23 -10.05
N ASP A 264 -13.21 -26.35 -9.90
CA ASP A 264 -14.17 -25.51 -10.61
C ASP A 264 -14.10 -24.05 -10.18
N SER A 265 -13.98 -23.80 -8.87
CA SER A 265 -13.81 -22.46 -8.30
C SER A 265 -12.52 -21.81 -8.76
N LEU A 266 -11.41 -22.57 -8.81
CA LEU A 266 -10.11 -22.10 -9.30
C LEU A 266 -10.16 -21.74 -10.79
N LEU A 267 -10.81 -22.55 -11.63
CA LEU A 267 -10.95 -22.27 -13.07
C LEU A 267 -11.86 -21.07 -13.34
N ALA A 268 -12.96 -20.94 -12.60
CA ALA A 268 -13.83 -19.78 -12.70
C ALA A 268 -13.08 -18.49 -12.32
N LEU A 269 -12.29 -18.55 -11.23
CA LEU A 269 -11.46 -17.43 -10.79
C LEU A 269 -10.34 -17.11 -11.80
N TRP A 270 -9.67 -18.11 -12.35
CA TRP A 270 -8.65 -17.93 -13.39
C TRP A 270 -9.21 -17.20 -14.60
N SER A 271 -10.39 -17.63 -15.09
CA SER A 271 -11.06 -16.99 -16.23
C SER A 271 -11.40 -15.54 -15.92
N LEU A 272 -11.94 -15.26 -14.72
CA LEU A 272 -12.28 -13.91 -14.29
C LEU A 272 -11.05 -12.98 -14.21
N ILE A 273 -9.93 -13.46 -13.65
CA ILE A 273 -8.68 -12.72 -13.56
C ILE A 273 -8.10 -12.48 -14.95
N ARG A 274 -8.03 -13.52 -15.79
CA ARG A 274 -7.48 -13.44 -17.15
C ARG A 274 -8.23 -12.38 -17.97
N ASP A 275 -9.55 -12.42 -17.96
CA ASP A 275 -10.37 -11.50 -18.75
C ASP A 275 -10.24 -10.05 -18.22
N ALA A 276 -10.25 -9.85 -16.90
CA ALA A 276 -10.04 -8.53 -16.29
C ALA A 276 -8.64 -7.96 -16.58
N ARG A 277 -7.59 -8.79 -16.46
CA ARG A 277 -6.22 -8.39 -16.75
C ARG A 277 -6.04 -8.07 -18.22
N ASN A 278 -6.57 -8.89 -19.13
CA ASN A 278 -6.43 -8.63 -20.56
C ASN A 278 -7.07 -7.29 -20.96
N ASP A 279 -8.23 -6.95 -20.38
CA ASP A 279 -8.87 -5.65 -20.59
C ASP A 279 -7.98 -4.49 -20.14
N VAL A 280 -7.38 -4.61 -18.94
CA VAL A 280 -6.43 -3.63 -18.38
C VAL A 280 -5.17 -3.50 -19.23
N ASP A 281 -4.57 -4.61 -19.62
CA ASP A 281 -3.32 -4.64 -20.39
C ASP A 281 -3.48 -4.15 -21.82
N HIS A 282 -4.65 -4.37 -22.42
CA HIS A 282 -5.02 -3.77 -23.70
C HIS A 282 -5.50 -2.32 -23.55
N VAL A 283 -5.49 -1.75 -22.33
CA VAL A 283 -5.84 -0.35 -22.03
C VAL A 283 -7.17 0.11 -22.65
N GLY A 284 -8.15 -0.80 -22.71
CA GLY A 284 -9.47 -0.55 -23.33
C GLY A 284 -9.46 -0.48 -24.87
N MET A 285 -8.36 -0.84 -25.54
CA MET A 285 -8.24 -0.92 -26.99
C MET A 285 -8.64 -2.31 -27.51
N ASN A 286 -9.89 -2.69 -27.26
CA ASN A 286 -10.50 -3.91 -27.80
C ASN A 286 -11.94 -3.62 -28.27
N GLU A 287 -12.59 -4.58 -28.92
CA GLU A 287 -13.93 -4.39 -29.52
C GLU A 287 -15.04 -4.15 -28.49
N GLN A 288 -14.88 -4.65 -27.26
CA GLN A 288 -15.89 -4.61 -26.19
C GLN A 288 -15.24 -4.30 -24.83
N PRO A 289 -14.68 -3.09 -24.64
CA PRO A 289 -13.90 -2.80 -23.46
C PRO A 289 -14.81 -2.64 -22.24
N SER A 290 -14.37 -3.19 -21.10
CA SER A 290 -15.06 -2.97 -19.84
C SER A 290 -14.93 -1.51 -19.43
N ARG A 291 -16.00 -0.94 -18.88
CA ARG A 291 -15.92 0.36 -18.22
C ARG A 291 -15.05 0.26 -16.98
N ALA A 292 -14.30 1.31 -16.66
CA ALA A 292 -13.42 1.34 -15.48
C ALA A 292 -14.12 0.94 -14.16
N GLY A 293 -15.34 1.42 -13.92
CA GLY A 293 -16.11 1.03 -12.73
C GLY A 293 -16.47 -0.46 -12.67
N ALA A 294 -16.68 -1.11 -13.83
CA ALA A 294 -16.92 -2.55 -13.89
C ALA A 294 -15.64 -3.35 -13.57
N LEU A 295 -14.47 -2.86 -13.99
CA LEU A 295 -13.18 -3.45 -13.63
C LEU A 295 -12.93 -3.35 -12.11
N VAL A 296 -13.24 -2.20 -11.49
CA VAL A 296 -13.14 -2.04 -10.02
C VAL A 296 -14.04 -3.06 -9.30
N ALA A 297 -15.28 -3.23 -9.73
CA ALA A 297 -16.20 -4.21 -9.15
C ALA A 297 -15.67 -5.65 -9.32
N ARG A 298 -15.12 -5.97 -10.50
CA ARG A 298 -14.56 -7.28 -10.80
C ARG A 298 -13.31 -7.60 -9.96
N VAL A 299 -12.44 -6.63 -9.72
CA VAL A 299 -11.28 -6.80 -8.84
C VAL A 299 -11.70 -7.08 -7.39
N ARG A 300 -12.75 -6.43 -6.90
CA ARG A 300 -13.32 -6.74 -5.58
C ARG A 300 -13.88 -8.16 -5.53
N GLU A 301 -14.64 -8.56 -6.55
CA GLU A 301 -15.15 -9.93 -6.67
C GLU A 301 -14.02 -10.98 -6.68
N ILE A 302 -12.92 -10.71 -7.40
CA ILE A 302 -11.73 -11.57 -7.42
C ILE A 302 -11.15 -11.72 -6.00
N SER A 303 -11.01 -10.61 -5.25
CA SER A 303 -10.52 -10.65 -3.86
C SER A 303 -11.42 -11.49 -2.96
N GLU A 304 -12.73 -11.32 -3.04
CA GLU A 304 -13.68 -12.12 -2.25
C GLU A 304 -13.63 -13.61 -2.59
N LYS A 305 -13.49 -13.95 -3.88
CA LYS A 305 -13.35 -15.35 -4.32
C LYS A 305 -12.04 -15.96 -3.84
N LEU A 306 -10.94 -15.19 -3.84
CA LEU A 306 -9.67 -15.64 -3.26
C LEU A 306 -9.84 -15.97 -1.78
N ASP A 307 -10.51 -15.12 -1.00
CA ASP A 307 -10.73 -15.39 0.42
C ASP A 307 -11.53 -16.66 0.67
N ARG A 308 -12.58 -16.90 -0.12
CA ARG A 308 -13.38 -18.13 -0.03
C ARG A 308 -12.59 -19.39 -0.40
N ILE A 309 -11.71 -19.31 -1.39
CA ILE A 309 -10.91 -20.46 -1.86
C ILE A 309 -9.78 -20.77 -0.87
N PHE A 310 -9.09 -19.74 -0.37
CA PHE A 310 -7.90 -19.90 0.47
C PHE A 310 -8.21 -19.89 1.97
N GLY A 311 -9.46 -19.67 2.38
CA GLY A 311 -9.94 -19.82 3.76
C GLY A 311 -9.40 -18.80 4.75
N GLY A 312 -8.97 -17.63 4.29
CA GLY A 312 -8.32 -16.64 5.13
C GLY A 312 -9.29 -15.57 5.66
N GLU A 313 -9.04 -15.09 6.88
CA GLU A 313 -9.74 -13.91 7.42
C GLU A 313 -9.42 -12.67 6.58
N HIS A 314 -10.38 -11.73 6.50
CA HIS A 314 -10.14 -10.41 5.91
C HIS A 314 -9.09 -9.68 6.75
N ALA A 315 -8.04 -9.19 6.09
CA ALA A 315 -6.99 -8.41 6.74
C ALA A 315 -7.59 -7.13 7.36
N MET A 316 -7.13 -6.76 8.55
CA MET A 316 -7.40 -5.42 9.10
C MET A 316 -6.51 -4.40 8.39
N THR A 317 -7.14 -3.44 7.74
CA THR A 317 -6.48 -2.31 7.08
C THR A 317 -7.02 -1.00 7.63
N ILE A 318 -6.16 0.02 7.76
CA ILE A 318 -6.53 1.38 8.20
C ILE A 318 -6.65 2.32 7.02
#